data_AF-A0A800G361-F1
#
_entry.id   AF-A0A800G361-F1
#
_cell.length_a   1.000
_cell.length_b   1.000
_cell.length_c   1.000
_cell.angle_alpha   90.00
_cell.angle_beta   90.00
_cell.angle_gamma   90.00
#
_symmetry.space_group_name_H-M   'P 1'
#
loop_
_entity.id
_entity.type
_entity.pdbx_description
1 polymer ?
#
loop_
_entity_poly.entity_id
_entity_poly.type
_entity_poly.pdbx_seq_one_letter_code
_entity_poly.pdbx_strand_id
1 'polypeptide(L)'
;MKTMKTMKTLGTNGIERRQAGIALVYAVFGAFVAATMVAVMFTMAGVTRVKSQLNSTQVRADYLAQGAVEVAKKSIQSAIANWSAPPASGTAVINGISVPYTITATGGASTVTDSAGIQTLVTGYEIEALTQLDRVQTTAHRVINAESTPIFQFAVFYEGDLEAQPGPSMTLGGRVHSNGDMYLGCGNTLTMDTNYVHALGSIYRSRKNNTNSNGTVQVRQWVENPFDASEPVSYLDMNSKSQMDPVTTESGYDSNFTDGYDINGDGDFTDEGEWLPFVAGALEMWDAPDGYALSGNTMLTGDHGVSEAVTPNIGSIQMFEPSSVGDYFYDSNLNEYSYRGPGAGTHSKGYYHQSAGLSVIISADTSEIRVYDALGGTVPVIDLNGALSMTTIYDARQGGDVNLLSVDMDLLSDADAWPDNGLLYVAHYGMGTGTSARGVELTNGSEIEAGLTVVAEGSLYINGDYNTVNKKGSAVIADAVNLLSNSWDGTKSAGNLPVASNTTYNAAIVTGNTTTSVGSYNGGLENLPRFHEKWSTKNCVINGSFVNAWESKYANADWGYGGDIYKAPKRKWYYDEMFNDVENLPPYTPMVVSASDIVRW
;
A
#
# COMPACT_ATOMS: atom_id res chain seq x y z
N MET A 1 22.91 104.08 -71.31
CA MET A 1 22.32 103.93 -72.65
C MET A 1 21.73 102.53 -72.76
N LYS A 2 20.39 102.47 -72.78
CA LYS A 2 19.51 101.53 -73.48
C LYS A 2 19.94 100.05 -73.69
N THR A 3 19.03 99.17 -73.26
CA THR A 3 18.50 97.97 -73.99
C THR A 3 19.41 96.73 -74.11
N MET A 4 18.95 95.48 -74.10
CA MET A 4 17.66 94.80 -73.84
C MET A 4 17.94 93.29 -73.95
N LYS A 5 17.14 92.46 -73.25
CA LYS A 5 16.63 91.13 -73.68
C LYS A 5 17.69 90.00 -73.84
N THR A 6 17.43 88.73 -73.47
CA THR A 6 16.18 87.96 -73.47
C THR A 6 16.32 86.70 -72.60
N MET A 7 15.18 86.23 -72.07
CA MET A 7 14.93 84.94 -71.42
C MET A 7 15.42 83.70 -72.19
N LYS A 8 15.89 82.67 -71.47
CA LYS A 8 15.22 81.35 -71.34
C LYS A 8 15.94 80.47 -70.29
N THR A 9 15.13 79.86 -69.43
CA THR A 9 15.47 78.84 -68.44
C THR A 9 15.97 77.54 -69.09
N LEU A 10 16.97 76.87 -68.47
CA LEU A 10 16.92 75.46 -68.01
C LEU A 10 18.31 74.98 -67.55
N GLY A 11 18.36 74.29 -66.40
CA GLY A 11 19.40 73.30 -66.09
C GLY A 11 20.50 73.71 -65.11
N THR A 12 20.20 73.66 -63.81
CA THR A 12 21.18 73.62 -62.71
C THR A 12 22.04 72.35 -62.75
N ASN A 13 23.22 72.40 -63.36
CA ASN A 13 24.19 71.27 -63.42
C ASN A 13 25.55 71.62 -62.77
N GLY A 14 25.56 72.32 -61.63
CA GLY A 14 26.79 72.83 -61.01
C GLY A 14 27.06 72.46 -59.56
N ILE A 15 26.12 71.81 -58.84
CA ILE A 15 26.25 71.56 -57.38
C ILE A 15 26.37 70.06 -57.02
N GLU A 16 26.04 69.12 -57.92
CA GLU A 16 25.92 67.69 -57.57
C GLU A 16 27.24 66.93 -57.32
N ARG A 17 28.39 67.38 -57.87
CA ARG A 17 29.65 66.59 -57.77
C ARG A 17 30.35 66.63 -56.41
N ARG A 18 30.07 67.59 -55.53
CA ARG A 18 30.58 67.61 -54.13
C ARG A 18 29.65 66.91 -53.13
N GLN A 19 28.36 66.75 -53.45
CA GLN A 19 27.40 66.01 -52.63
C GLN A 19 27.44 64.50 -52.89
N ALA A 20 27.83 64.05 -54.09
CA ALA A 20 27.96 62.63 -54.43
C ALA A 20 29.10 61.91 -53.67
N GLY A 21 30.24 62.57 -53.41
CA GLY A 21 31.35 61.96 -52.66
C GLY A 21 31.08 61.84 -51.15
N ILE A 22 30.39 62.83 -50.59
CA ILE A 22 29.93 62.81 -49.19
C ILE A 22 28.80 61.78 -49.02
N ALA A 23 27.87 61.69 -49.97
CA ALA A 23 26.83 60.65 -49.98
C ALA A 23 27.40 59.24 -50.11
N LEU A 24 28.46 59.03 -50.92
CA LEU A 24 29.14 57.73 -51.02
C LEU A 24 29.83 57.35 -49.70
N VAL A 25 30.51 58.30 -49.03
CA VAL A 25 31.14 58.06 -47.72
C VAL A 25 30.09 57.75 -46.65
N TYR A 26 28.97 58.47 -46.61
CA TYR A 26 27.86 58.14 -45.71
C TYR A 26 27.18 56.81 -46.04
N ALA A 27 27.08 56.45 -47.32
CA ALA A 27 26.52 55.16 -47.75
C ALA A 27 27.44 53.98 -47.38
N VAL A 28 28.75 54.12 -47.56
CA VAL A 28 29.74 53.11 -47.16
C VAL A 28 29.82 53.00 -45.63
N PHE A 29 29.81 54.12 -44.92
CA PHE A 29 29.76 54.13 -43.46
C PHE A 29 28.46 53.50 -42.93
N GLY A 30 27.32 53.85 -43.53
CA GLY A 30 26.02 53.26 -43.22
C GLY A 30 25.95 51.76 -43.50
N ALA A 31 26.54 51.30 -44.61
CA ALA A 31 26.64 49.87 -44.94
C ALA A 31 27.56 49.12 -43.96
N PHE A 32 28.66 49.74 -43.51
CA PHE A 32 29.55 49.15 -42.52
C PHE A 32 28.88 49.06 -41.14
N VAL A 33 28.19 50.12 -40.72
CA VAL A 33 27.38 50.11 -39.50
C VAL A 33 26.28 49.05 -39.58
N ALA A 34 25.56 48.95 -40.70
CA ALA A 34 24.55 47.91 -40.89
C ALA A 34 25.15 46.49 -40.86
N ALA A 35 26.29 46.26 -41.52
CA ALA A 35 26.97 44.96 -41.50
C ALA A 35 27.47 44.58 -40.10
N THR A 36 28.01 45.53 -39.33
CA THR A 36 28.42 45.31 -37.94
C THR A 36 27.23 45.04 -37.02
N MET A 37 26.11 45.76 -37.17
CA MET A 37 24.89 45.50 -36.42
C MET A 37 24.32 44.11 -36.72
N VAL A 38 24.30 43.70 -37.99
CA VAL A 38 23.87 42.36 -38.40
C VAL A 38 24.79 41.29 -37.80
N ALA A 39 26.11 41.48 -37.82
CA ALA A 39 27.07 40.57 -37.19
C ALA A 39 26.83 40.45 -35.68
N VAL A 40 26.63 41.58 -34.98
CA VAL A 40 26.30 41.60 -33.54
C VAL A 40 24.97 40.89 -33.26
N MET A 41 23.93 41.12 -34.09
CA MET A 41 22.65 40.43 -33.96
C MET A 41 22.80 38.91 -34.13
N PHE A 42 23.57 38.44 -35.11
CA PHE A 42 23.84 37.01 -35.28
C PHE A 42 24.63 36.41 -34.10
N THR A 43 25.62 37.13 -33.57
CA THR A 43 26.35 36.70 -32.37
C THR A 43 25.44 36.65 -31.14
N MET A 44 24.62 37.68 -30.91
CA MET A 44 23.66 37.72 -29.80
C MET A 44 22.61 36.61 -29.92
N ALA A 45 22.10 36.34 -31.13
CA ALA A 45 21.18 35.23 -31.40
C ALA A 45 21.84 33.87 -31.10
N GLY A 46 23.12 33.69 -31.46
CA GLY A 46 23.91 32.51 -31.11
C GLY A 46 24.07 32.33 -29.60
N VAL A 47 24.45 33.39 -28.88
CA VAL A 47 24.58 33.38 -27.41
C VAL A 47 23.24 33.09 -26.74
N THR A 48 22.15 33.69 -27.23
CA THR A 48 20.79 33.48 -26.71
C THR A 48 20.35 32.05 -26.92
N ARG A 49 20.66 31.46 -28.09
CA ARG A 49 20.38 30.05 -28.38
C ARG A 49 21.13 29.13 -27.45
N VAL A 50 22.43 29.34 -27.26
CA VAL A 50 23.26 28.52 -26.35
C VAL A 50 22.77 28.67 -24.90
N LYS A 51 22.44 29.89 -24.46
CA LYS A 51 21.89 30.12 -23.11
C LYS A 51 20.54 29.42 -22.93
N SER A 52 19.64 29.51 -23.91
CA SER A 52 18.35 28.82 -23.89
C SER A 52 18.52 27.30 -23.85
N GLN A 53 19.46 26.76 -24.63
CA GLN A 53 19.80 25.34 -24.61
C GLN A 53 20.35 24.91 -23.25
N LEU A 54 21.31 25.64 -22.68
CA LEU A 54 21.86 25.35 -21.36
C LEU A 54 20.80 25.40 -20.27
N ASN A 55 19.92 26.41 -20.28
CA ASN A 55 18.80 26.49 -19.34
C ASN A 55 17.86 25.29 -19.47
N SER A 56 17.54 24.88 -20.69
CA SER A 56 16.68 23.70 -20.91
C SER A 56 17.36 22.41 -20.47
N THR A 57 18.66 22.23 -20.73
CA THR A 57 19.45 21.08 -20.29
C THR A 57 19.57 21.06 -18.77
N GLN A 58 19.75 22.21 -18.13
CA GLN A 58 19.81 22.34 -16.67
C GLN A 58 18.49 21.91 -16.03
N VAL A 59 17.36 22.46 -16.46
CA VAL A 59 16.04 22.05 -15.96
C VAL A 59 15.83 20.54 -16.11
N ARG A 60 16.25 19.94 -17.25
CA ARG A 60 16.19 18.49 -17.45
C ARG A 60 17.10 17.72 -16.50
N ALA A 61 18.33 18.17 -16.29
CA ALA A 61 19.27 17.55 -15.36
C ALA A 61 18.76 17.62 -13.91
N ASP A 62 18.12 18.73 -13.54
CA ASP A 62 17.51 18.92 -12.22
C ASP A 62 16.35 17.94 -12.01
N TYR A 63 15.46 17.78 -12.99
CA TYR A 63 14.37 16.79 -12.90
C TYR A 63 14.89 15.35 -12.82
N LEU A 64 15.94 15.01 -13.56
CA LEU A 64 16.57 13.69 -13.49
C LEU A 64 17.20 13.43 -12.12
N ALA A 65 17.90 14.42 -11.56
CA ALA A 65 18.48 14.31 -10.22
C ALA A 65 17.40 14.17 -9.14
N GLN A 66 16.32 14.96 -9.21
CA GLN A 66 15.20 14.86 -8.28
C GLN A 66 14.48 13.51 -8.40
N GLY A 67 14.24 13.02 -9.61
CA GLY A 67 13.64 11.70 -9.81
C GLY A 67 14.53 10.57 -9.26
N ALA A 68 15.85 10.71 -9.31
CA ALA A 68 16.77 9.72 -8.76
C ALA A 68 16.73 9.72 -7.23
N VAL A 69 16.53 10.88 -6.60
CA VAL A 69 16.27 10.98 -5.16
C VAL A 69 14.96 10.29 -4.76
N GLU A 70 13.89 10.41 -5.55
CA GLU A 70 12.63 9.69 -5.27
C GLU A 70 12.82 8.16 -5.35
N VAL A 71 13.57 7.68 -6.35
CA VAL A 71 13.91 6.25 -6.48
C VAL A 71 14.74 5.78 -5.29
N ALA A 72 15.72 6.57 -4.84
CA ALA A 72 16.52 6.26 -3.67
C ALA A 72 15.66 6.22 -2.39
N LYS A 73 14.74 7.19 -2.21
CA LYS A 73 13.77 7.21 -1.12
C LYS A 73 12.92 5.93 -1.10
N LYS A 74 12.35 5.54 -2.24
CA LYS A 74 11.60 4.28 -2.36
C LYS A 74 12.47 3.06 -2.04
N SER A 75 13.74 3.05 -2.45
CA SER A 75 14.65 1.95 -2.14
C SER A 75 14.92 1.79 -0.64
N ILE A 76 14.97 2.90 0.11
CA ILE A 76 15.08 2.88 1.57
C ILE A 76 13.81 2.28 2.18
N GLN A 77 12.63 2.77 1.79
CA GLN A 77 11.35 2.28 2.30
C GLN A 77 11.18 0.78 2.01
N SER A 78 11.37 0.36 0.76
CA SER A 78 11.30 -1.05 0.36
C SER A 78 12.30 -1.92 1.10
N ALA A 79 13.53 -1.44 1.30
CA ALA A 79 14.53 -2.23 2.02
C ALA A 79 14.13 -2.48 3.47
N ILE A 80 13.73 -1.43 4.19
CA ILE A 80 13.32 -1.51 5.60
C ILE A 80 12.06 -2.36 5.75
N ALA A 81 11.05 -2.15 4.90
CA ALA A 81 9.80 -2.93 4.93
C ALA A 81 10.03 -4.43 4.71
N ASN A 82 11.12 -4.80 4.02
CA ASN A 82 11.50 -6.18 3.75
C ASN A 82 12.69 -6.65 4.63
N TRP A 83 12.89 -6.06 5.81
CA TRP A 83 13.92 -6.43 6.80
C TRP A 83 15.36 -6.47 6.24
N SER A 84 15.61 -5.69 5.19
CA SER A 84 16.91 -5.59 4.55
C SER A 84 17.54 -4.24 4.83
N ALA A 85 18.88 -4.19 4.86
CA ALA A 85 19.59 -2.93 5.04
C ALA A 85 19.39 -2.04 3.80
N PRO A 86 19.05 -0.76 3.96
CA PRO A 86 19.02 0.18 2.84
C PRO A 86 20.35 0.17 2.07
N PRO A 87 20.32 0.20 0.73
CA PRO A 87 21.54 0.18 -0.06
C PRO A 87 22.34 1.48 0.16
N ALA A 88 23.66 1.40 0.25
CA ALA A 88 24.52 2.59 0.39
C ALA A 88 24.58 3.43 -0.90
N SER A 89 24.28 2.83 -2.05
CA SER A 89 24.26 3.50 -3.34
C SER A 89 23.42 2.72 -4.35
N GLY A 90 22.98 3.38 -5.41
CA GLY A 90 22.29 2.73 -6.52
C GLY A 90 22.31 3.57 -7.78
N THR A 91 21.51 3.16 -8.77
CA THR A 91 21.35 3.90 -10.02
C THR A 91 19.87 3.90 -10.40
N ALA A 92 19.30 5.10 -10.53
CA ALA A 92 17.96 5.29 -11.05
C ALA A 92 18.02 5.38 -12.57
N VAL A 93 17.10 4.71 -13.27
CA VAL A 93 16.96 4.82 -14.72
C VAL A 93 15.70 5.62 -15.03
N ILE A 94 15.86 6.85 -15.49
CA ILE A 94 14.76 7.79 -15.75
C ILE A 94 14.79 8.16 -17.22
N ASN A 95 13.74 7.80 -17.96
CA ASN A 95 13.67 7.98 -19.43
C ASN A 95 14.90 7.39 -20.16
N GLY A 96 15.41 6.25 -19.69
CA GLY A 96 16.59 5.57 -20.25
C GLY A 96 17.94 6.18 -19.85
N ILE A 97 17.96 7.24 -19.05
CA ILE A 97 19.19 7.86 -18.54
C ILE A 97 19.48 7.29 -17.14
N SER A 98 20.69 6.79 -16.94
CA SER A 98 21.17 6.30 -15.66
C SER A 98 21.71 7.44 -14.80
N VAL A 99 21.16 7.60 -13.61
CA VAL A 99 21.54 8.62 -12.62
C VAL A 99 21.99 7.90 -11.33
N PRO A 100 23.28 7.93 -10.99
CA PRO A 100 23.76 7.35 -9.74
C PRO A 100 23.30 8.17 -8.53
N TYR A 101 23.06 7.48 -7.42
CA TYR A 101 22.78 8.09 -6.13
C TYR A 101 23.51 7.37 -5.00
N THR A 102 23.69 8.07 -3.89
CA THR A 102 24.23 7.54 -2.63
C THR A 102 23.26 7.81 -1.49
N ILE A 103 23.29 6.93 -0.47
CA ILE A 103 22.44 7.00 0.72
C ILE A 103 23.36 6.88 1.94
N THR A 104 23.23 7.80 2.87
CA THR A 104 23.98 7.83 4.13
C THR A 104 23.01 7.94 5.31
N ALA A 105 23.08 7.05 6.28
CA ALA A 105 22.30 7.17 7.51
C ALA A 105 22.81 8.37 8.34
N THR A 106 21.91 9.21 8.83
CA THR A 106 22.26 10.47 9.53
C THR A 106 22.24 10.35 11.06
N GLY A 107 21.84 9.20 11.61
CA GLY A 107 21.79 8.96 13.05
C GLY A 107 21.18 7.61 13.43
N GLY A 108 20.98 7.39 14.74
CA GLY A 108 20.28 6.23 15.28
C GLY A 108 18.76 6.39 15.20
N ALA A 109 18.04 5.28 15.34
CA ALA A 109 16.59 5.29 15.31
C ALA A 109 15.97 5.82 16.62
N SER A 110 14.83 6.51 16.53
CA SER A 110 14.07 7.00 17.69
C SER A 110 12.60 6.63 17.55
N THR A 111 11.96 6.20 18.64
CA THR A 111 10.51 5.97 18.67
C THR A 111 9.78 7.30 18.89
N VAL A 112 8.80 7.58 18.04
CA VAL A 112 7.90 8.75 18.14
C VAL A 112 6.47 8.24 18.29
N THR A 113 5.70 8.86 19.16
CA THR A 113 4.24 8.64 19.26
C THR A 113 3.52 9.84 18.68
N ASP A 114 2.66 9.63 17.70
CA ASP A 114 1.89 10.72 17.09
C ASP A 114 0.61 11.05 17.87
N SER A 115 -0.12 12.08 17.42
CA SER A 115 -1.38 12.52 18.03
C SER A 115 -2.51 11.50 17.92
N ALA A 116 -2.39 10.51 17.02
CA ALA A 116 -3.32 9.40 16.92
C ALA A 116 -2.89 8.22 17.81
N GLY A 117 -1.82 8.35 18.61
CA GLY A 117 -1.29 7.31 19.49
C GLY A 117 -0.45 6.25 18.77
N ILE A 118 -0.10 6.46 17.49
CA ILE A 118 0.71 5.50 16.71
C ILE A 118 2.16 5.60 17.17
N GLN A 119 2.75 4.47 17.51
CA GLN A 119 4.18 4.36 17.79
C GLN A 119 4.94 4.02 16.50
N THR A 120 5.88 4.87 16.12
CA THR A 120 6.65 4.77 14.87
C THR A 120 8.13 4.87 15.16
N LEU A 121 8.93 3.97 14.58
CA LEU A 121 10.38 4.03 14.62
C LEU A 121 10.89 4.92 13.49
N VAL A 122 11.58 6.01 13.83
CA VAL A 122 12.07 7.01 12.87
C VAL A 122 13.58 6.89 12.71
N THR A 123 14.06 6.76 11.48
CA THR A 123 15.50 6.75 11.14
C THR A 123 15.80 7.76 10.03
N GLY A 124 16.79 8.62 10.24
CA GLY A 124 17.17 9.66 9.29
C GLY A 124 18.16 9.16 8.22
N TYR A 125 17.97 9.62 6.97
CA TYR A 125 18.86 9.36 5.84
C TYR A 125 19.12 10.62 5.00
N GLU A 126 20.34 10.76 4.50
CA GLU A 126 20.73 11.74 3.50
C GLU A 126 20.94 11.02 2.16
N ILE A 127 20.37 11.60 1.10
CA ILE A 127 20.42 11.11 -0.26
C ILE A 127 21.09 12.17 -1.12
N GLU A 128 22.07 11.76 -1.92
CA GLU A 128 22.70 12.59 -2.93
C GLU A 128 22.57 11.90 -4.29
N ALA A 129 22.02 12.61 -5.29
CA ALA A 129 21.94 12.13 -6.67
C ALA A 129 22.65 13.08 -7.62
N LEU A 130 23.54 12.53 -8.45
CA LEU A 130 24.36 13.30 -9.38
C LEU A 130 23.96 13.02 -10.82
N THR A 131 23.49 14.04 -11.53
CA THR A 131 23.17 13.96 -12.97
C THR A 131 24.20 14.73 -13.79
N GLN A 132 24.66 14.12 -14.88
CA GLN A 132 25.45 14.78 -15.90
C GLN A 132 24.76 14.66 -17.27
N LEU A 133 24.37 15.79 -17.85
CA LEU A 133 23.75 15.86 -19.18
C LEU A 133 24.50 16.89 -20.04
N ASP A 134 25.09 16.43 -21.13
CA ASP A 134 25.99 17.22 -21.98
C ASP A 134 27.14 17.89 -21.20
N ARG A 135 27.05 19.21 -20.99
CA ARG A 135 28.02 20.04 -20.26
C ARG A 135 27.46 20.54 -18.93
N VAL A 136 26.26 20.10 -18.56
CA VAL A 136 25.59 20.51 -17.32
C VAL A 136 25.69 19.36 -16.33
N GLN A 137 26.07 19.71 -15.10
CA GLN A 137 26.10 18.82 -13.96
C GLN A 137 25.19 19.42 -12.89
N THR A 138 24.26 18.62 -12.38
CA THR A 138 23.40 18.98 -11.26
C THR A 138 23.52 17.90 -10.18
N THR A 139 23.56 18.33 -8.93
CA THR A 139 23.37 17.46 -7.76
C THR A 139 22.06 17.82 -7.10
N ALA A 140 21.29 16.83 -6.68
CA ALA A 140 20.15 17.01 -5.79
C ALA A 140 20.45 16.35 -4.44
N HIS A 141 20.21 17.07 -3.35
CA HIS A 141 20.33 16.55 -2.00
C HIS A 141 18.97 16.47 -1.33
N ARG A 142 18.78 15.44 -0.50
CA ARG A 142 17.58 15.32 0.32
C ARG A 142 17.88 14.62 1.64
N VAL A 143 17.37 15.19 2.72
CA VAL A 143 17.29 14.51 4.01
C VAL A 143 15.85 14.05 4.22
N ILE A 144 15.69 12.77 4.53
CA ILE A 144 14.40 12.14 4.83
C ILE A 144 14.44 11.48 6.20
N ASN A 145 13.26 11.31 6.77
CA ASN A 145 12.99 10.36 7.84
C ASN A 145 12.26 9.16 7.26
N ALA A 146 12.80 7.96 7.44
CA ALA A 146 12.08 6.72 7.22
C ALA A 146 11.34 6.36 8.52
N GLU A 147 10.05 6.11 8.40
CA GLU A 147 9.10 5.98 9.50
C GLU A 147 8.50 4.57 9.45
N SER A 148 8.91 3.69 10.37
CA SER A 148 8.46 2.30 10.43
C SER A 148 7.40 2.12 11.50
N THR A 149 6.18 1.85 11.08
CA THR A 149 5.02 1.66 11.97
C THR A 149 4.60 0.18 11.96
N PRO A 150 4.48 -0.48 13.13
CA PRO A 150 3.87 -1.81 13.21
C PRO A 150 2.49 -1.85 12.56
N ILE A 151 2.30 -2.72 11.58
CA ILE A 151 1.11 -2.73 10.72
C ILE A 151 -0.18 -3.07 11.48
N PHE A 152 -0.08 -3.78 12.61
CA PHE A 152 -1.24 -4.13 13.43
C PHE A 152 -1.74 -2.98 14.32
N GLN A 153 -1.09 -1.82 14.27
CA GLN A 153 -1.68 -0.57 14.76
C GLN A 153 -2.83 -0.09 13.84
N PHE A 154 -3.01 -0.69 12.67
CA PHE A 154 -4.18 -0.47 11.82
C PHE A 154 -5.23 -1.55 12.05
N ALA A 155 -6.50 -1.17 12.11
CA ALA A 155 -7.59 -2.13 12.09
C ALA A 155 -7.77 -2.72 10.69
N VAL A 156 -7.60 -1.90 9.67
CA VAL A 156 -7.63 -2.31 8.26
C VAL A 156 -6.49 -1.62 7.52
N PHE A 157 -5.66 -2.40 6.84
CA PHE A 157 -4.59 -1.89 5.98
C PHE A 157 -4.61 -2.61 4.63
N TYR A 158 -4.65 -1.86 3.53
CA TYR A 158 -4.57 -2.40 2.17
C TYR A 158 -3.37 -1.78 1.43
N GLU A 159 -2.54 -2.63 0.83
CA GLU A 159 -1.48 -2.21 -0.10
C GLU A 159 -2.07 -1.74 -1.45
N GLY A 160 -3.19 -2.32 -1.86
CA GLY A 160 -3.94 -1.91 -3.05
C GLY A 160 -5.24 -1.20 -2.68
N ASP A 161 -6.27 -1.35 -3.51
CA ASP A 161 -7.57 -0.73 -3.27
C ASP A 161 -8.35 -1.45 -2.16
N LEU A 162 -8.86 -0.69 -1.21
CA LEU A 162 -9.80 -1.17 -0.19
C LEU A 162 -11.24 -1.12 -0.71
N GLU A 163 -11.96 -2.24 -0.61
CA GLU A 163 -13.40 -2.29 -0.85
C GLU A 163 -14.13 -2.72 0.42
N ALA A 164 -15.00 -1.87 0.96
CA ALA A 164 -15.85 -2.21 2.10
C ALA A 164 -17.32 -2.16 1.65
N GLN A 165 -17.90 -3.34 1.38
CA GLN A 165 -19.26 -3.43 0.81
C GLN A 165 -20.19 -4.35 1.60
N PRO A 166 -20.27 -4.18 2.94
CA PRO A 166 -21.05 -5.08 3.76
C PRO A 166 -22.55 -4.96 3.42
N GLY A 167 -23.19 -6.11 3.24
CA GLY A 167 -24.66 -6.17 3.08
C GLY A 167 -25.38 -5.77 4.38
N PRO A 168 -25.16 -6.49 5.49
CA PRO A 168 -25.59 -6.07 6.83
C PRO A 168 -24.78 -4.88 7.37
N SER A 169 -25.25 -4.26 8.46
CA SER A 169 -24.47 -3.18 9.09
C SER A 169 -23.14 -3.67 9.65
N MET A 170 -22.11 -2.83 9.56
CA MET A 170 -20.75 -3.08 10.03
C MET A 170 -20.16 -1.80 10.61
N THR A 171 -19.41 -1.94 11.71
CA THR A 171 -18.67 -0.83 12.33
C THR A 171 -17.18 -1.17 12.31
N LEU A 172 -16.35 -0.22 11.89
CA LEU A 172 -14.90 -0.31 11.91
C LEU A 172 -14.38 0.65 12.99
N GLY A 173 -13.92 0.09 14.11
CA GLY A 173 -13.55 0.82 15.33
C GLY A 173 -12.07 1.16 15.48
N GLY A 174 -11.31 1.25 14.39
CA GLY A 174 -9.87 1.52 14.45
C GLY A 174 -9.34 2.04 13.12
N ARG A 175 -8.02 2.25 13.01
CA ARG A 175 -7.43 2.96 11.86
C ARG A 175 -7.63 2.18 10.55
N VAL A 176 -8.11 2.86 9.51
CA VAL A 176 -8.37 2.30 8.18
C VAL A 176 -7.50 3.01 7.15
N HIS A 177 -6.62 2.26 6.48
CA HIS A 177 -5.67 2.79 5.49
C HIS A 177 -5.72 2.00 4.18
N SER A 178 -5.56 2.71 3.06
CA SER A 178 -5.38 2.16 1.72
C SER A 178 -4.23 2.89 1.02
N ASN A 179 -3.23 2.14 0.54
CA ASN A 179 -2.21 2.67 -0.39
C ASN A 179 -2.77 2.85 -1.81
N GLY A 180 -3.96 2.31 -2.11
CA GLY A 180 -4.71 2.57 -3.34
C GLY A 180 -5.93 3.47 -3.11
N ASP A 181 -6.97 3.24 -3.89
CA ASP A 181 -8.28 3.85 -3.72
C ASP A 181 -9.07 3.17 -2.58
N MET A 182 -10.12 3.83 -2.08
CA MET A 182 -11.04 3.28 -1.08
C MET A 182 -12.49 3.37 -1.58
N TYR A 183 -13.18 2.23 -1.67
CA TYR A 183 -14.55 2.13 -2.16
C TYR A 183 -15.52 1.78 -1.02
N LEU A 184 -16.33 2.76 -0.64
CA LEU A 184 -17.29 2.67 0.47
C LEU A 184 -18.72 2.55 -0.08
N GLY A 185 -19.15 1.31 -0.32
CA GLY A 185 -20.43 1.00 -0.95
C GLY A 185 -21.19 -0.11 -0.22
N CYS A 186 -21.99 0.23 0.78
CA CYS A 186 -22.67 -0.73 1.64
C CYS A 186 -24.13 -1.02 1.23
N GLY A 187 -24.69 -2.11 1.75
CA GLY A 187 -26.11 -2.44 1.61
C GLY A 187 -26.99 -1.79 2.67
N ASN A 188 -26.54 -1.77 3.93
CA ASN A 188 -27.22 -1.14 5.05
C ASN A 188 -26.40 0.02 5.61
N THR A 189 -25.71 -0.13 6.75
CA THR A 189 -24.87 0.94 7.34
C THR A 189 -23.42 0.49 7.48
N LEU A 190 -22.49 1.26 6.94
CA LEU A 190 -21.06 1.14 7.25
C LEU A 190 -20.67 2.33 8.13
N THR A 191 -20.26 2.06 9.37
CA THR A 191 -19.82 3.09 10.33
C THR A 191 -18.31 3.04 10.47
N MET A 192 -17.63 4.13 10.16
CA MET A 192 -16.21 4.35 10.43
C MET A 192 -16.10 5.06 11.79
N ASP A 193 -15.95 4.28 12.85
CA ASP A 193 -15.83 4.76 14.23
C ASP A 193 -14.34 4.87 14.60
N THR A 194 -13.67 5.84 14.01
CA THR A 194 -12.22 6.02 14.09
C THR A 194 -11.85 7.45 13.74
N ASN A 195 -10.64 7.86 14.10
CA ASN A 195 -10.04 9.13 13.68
C ASN A 195 -9.18 9.01 12.42
N TYR A 196 -9.16 7.85 11.77
CA TYR A 196 -8.23 7.59 10.69
C TYR A 196 -8.90 6.75 9.60
N VAL A 197 -9.29 7.41 8.52
CA VAL A 197 -9.84 6.84 7.29
C VAL A 197 -9.07 7.47 6.12
N HIS A 198 -7.91 6.91 5.80
CA HIS A 198 -7.00 7.50 4.82
C HIS A 198 -6.84 6.61 3.59
N ALA A 199 -6.81 7.25 2.42
CA ALA A 199 -6.41 6.62 1.17
C ALA A 199 -5.28 7.44 0.54
N LEU A 200 -4.26 6.80 -0.01
CA LEU A 200 -3.32 7.50 -0.88
C LEU A 200 -4.02 7.95 -2.16
N GLY A 201 -4.89 7.10 -2.70
CA GLY A 201 -5.75 7.41 -3.83
C GLY A 201 -7.02 8.17 -3.42
N SER A 202 -8.07 7.95 -4.20
CA SER A 202 -9.39 8.56 -4.00
C SER A 202 -10.24 7.73 -3.04
N ILE A 203 -11.14 8.40 -2.30
CA ILE A 203 -12.19 7.74 -1.54
C ILE A 203 -13.50 7.93 -2.31
N TYR A 204 -14.15 6.83 -2.67
CA TYR A 204 -15.40 6.80 -3.44
C TYR A 204 -16.57 6.38 -2.58
N ARG A 205 -17.71 7.07 -2.75
CA ARG A 205 -18.96 6.71 -2.10
C ARG A 205 -19.70 5.63 -2.89
N SER A 206 -19.03 4.60 -3.37
CA SER A 206 -19.64 3.55 -4.18
C SER A 206 -18.92 2.21 -4.16
N ARG A 207 -19.52 1.22 -4.85
CA ARG A 207 -18.86 -0.04 -5.20
C ARG A 207 -17.94 0.14 -6.40
N LYS A 208 -16.75 -0.44 -6.34
CA LYS A 208 -15.78 -0.44 -7.44
C LYS A 208 -16.32 -1.05 -8.73
N ASN A 209 -17.13 -2.10 -8.63
CA ASN A 209 -17.55 -2.89 -9.79
C ASN A 209 -18.77 -2.34 -10.55
N ASN A 210 -19.53 -1.38 -9.98
CA ASN A 210 -20.77 -0.87 -10.60
C ASN A 210 -21.26 0.50 -10.11
N THR A 211 -20.41 1.30 -9.44
CA THR A 211 -20.68 2.68 -8.98
C THR A 211 -21.94 2.86 -8.11
N ASN A 212 -22.55 1.78 -7.60
CA ASN A 212 -23.73 1.89 -6.75
C ASN A 212 -23.36 2.48 -5.38
N SER A 213 -24.15 3.45 -4.92
CA SER A 213 -23.94 4.20 -3.67
C SER A 213 -25.07 4.01 -2.66
N ASN A 214 -25.67 2.81 -2.63
CA ASN A 214 -26.73 2.46 -1.68
C ASN A 214 -26.24 2.51 -0.22
N GLY A 215 -27.19 2.31 0.70
CA GLY A 215 -26.92 2.28 2.14
C GLY A 215 -26.52 3.65 2.72
N THR A 216 -26.01 3.63 3.94
CA THR A 216 -25.51 4.80 4.67
C THR A 216 -24.06 4.54 5.06
N VAL A 217 -23.15 5.45 4.69
CA VAL A 217 -21.77 5.44 5.18
C VAL A 217 -21.66 6.57 6.18
N GLN A 218 -21.33 6.25 7.43
CA GLN A 218 -21.19 7.21 8.51
C GLN A 218 -19.74 7.27 8.93
N VAL A 219 -19.22 8.46 9.12
CA VAL A 219 -17.82 8.68 9.50
C VAL A 219 -17.81 9.57 10.73
N ARG A 220 -17.04 9.17 11.73
CA ARG A 220 -16.93 9.92 12.98
C ARG A 220 -16.14 11.20 12.75
N GLN A 221 -16.59 12.28 13.36
CA GLN A 221 -15.77 13.48 13.55
C GLN A 221 -14.56 13.16 14.43
N TRP A 222 -13.45 13.85 14.20
CA TRP A 222 -12.20 13.60 14.90
C TRP A 222 -12.32 13.94 16.40
N VAL A 223 -11.71 13.14 17.27
CA VAL A 223 -11.57 13.42 18.71
C VAL A 223 -10.13 13.17 19.17
N GLU A 224 -9.75 13.52 20.40
CA GLU A 224 -8.39 13.26 20.89
C GLU A 224 -8.12 11.76 21.05
N ASN A 225 -9.04 11.03 21.71
CA ASN A 225 -8.91 9.59 21.89
C ASN A 225 -10.16 8.81 21.41
N PRO A 226 -10.17 8.23 20.20
CA PRO A 226 -11.37 7.59 19.66
C PRO A 226 -11.79 6.34 20.46
N PHE A 227 -10.90 5.79 21.29
CA PHE A 227 -11.13 4.62 22.13
C PHE A 227 -11.64 4.97 23.54
N ASP A 228 -11.67 6.26 23.93
CA ASP A 228 -12.24 6.69 25.21
C ASP A 228 -13.76 6.89 25.08
N ALA A 229 -14.53 6.15 25.88
CA ALA A 229 -15.98 6.22 25.89
C ALA A 229 -16.55 7.56 26.41
N SER A 230 -15.72 8.42 27.01
CA SER A 230 -16.09 9.77 27.44
C SER A 230 -16.03 10.81 26.33
N GLU A 231 -15.39 10.47 25.20
CA GLU A 231 -15.25 11.37 24.07
C GLU A 231 -16.57 11.57 23.33
N PRO A 232 -16.78 12.74 22.70
CA PRO A 232 -17.95 12.96 21.88
C PRO A 232 -18.09 11.89 20.78
N VAL A 233 -19.32 11.43 20.58
CA VAL A 233 -19.68 10.52 19.51
C VAL A 233 -20.58 11.28 18.54
N SER A 234 -19.95 11.87 17.52
CA SER A 234 -20.61 12.60 16.44
C SER A 234 -20.26 11.97 15.11
N TYR A 235 -21.27 11.67 14.29
CA TYR A 235 -21.12 11.05 12.98
C TYR A 235 -21.75 11.94 11.92
N LEU A 236 -21.04 12.15 10.83
CA LEU A 236 -21.59 12.73 9.62
C LEU A 236 -21.65 11.68 8.51
N ASP A 237 -22.71 11.75 7.71
CA ASP A 237 -22.93 10.84 6.60
C ASP A 237 -22.04 11.27 5.41
N MET A 238 -21.41 10.30 4.76
CA MET A 238 -20.88 10.47 3.41
C MET A 238 -22.03 10.27 2.42
N ASN A 239 -22.67 11.38 2.03
CA ASN A 239 -23.94 11.36 1.30
C ASN A 239 -23.85 10.56 -0.02
N SER A 240 -24.83 9.69 -0.24
CA SER A 240 -25.01 9.00 -1.52
C SER A 240 -25.46 9.95 -2.63
N LYS A 241 -25.29 9.53 -3.89
CA LYS A 241 -25.84 10.22 -5.07
C LYS A 241 -27.30 10.63 -4.90
N SER A 242 -28.16 9.74 -4.39
CA SER A 242 -29.58 10.05 -4.18
C SER A 242 -29.84 11.06 -3.08
N GLN A 243 -28.96 11.15 -2.08
CA GLN A 243 -29.09 12.12 -0.98
C GLN A 243 -28.58 13.51 -1.38
N MET A 244 -27.83 13.62 -2.47
CA MET A 244 -27.35 14.90 -3.00
C MET A 244 -28.24 15.45 -4.12
N ASP A 245 -29.29 14.76 -4.55
CA ASP A 245 -30.20 15.24 -5.59
C ASP A 245 -30.79 16.62 -5.21
N PRO A 246 -30.74 17.65 -6.09
CA PRO A 246 -30.45 17.61 -7.53
C PRO A 246 -28.98 17.81 -7.97
N VAL A 247 -28.02 17.83 -7.05
CA VAL A 247 -26.59 17.98 -7.37
C VAL A 247 -26.11 16.80 -8.22
N THR A 248 -25.48 17.11 -9.35
CA THR A 248 -24.97 16.09 -10.26
C THR A 248 -23.65 15.53 -9.75
N THR A 249 -23.68 14.29 -9.27
CA THR A 249 -22.48 13.55 -8.84
C THR A 249 -22.41 12.16 -9.46
N GLU A 250 -21.21 11.58 -9.52
CA GLU A 250 -21.04 10.21 -9.99
C GLU A 250 -21.66 9.21 -9.01
N SER A 251 -21.14 9.21 -7.77
CA SER A 251 -21.57 8.29 -6.70
C SER A 251 -22.05 8.96 -5.42
N GLY A 252 -21.81 10.25 -5.21
CA GLY A 252 -22.21 10.96 -3.99
C GLY A 252 -21.17 11.99 -3.60
N TYR A 253 -21.05 12.24 -2.30
CA TYR A 253 -20.07 13.16 -1.74
C TYR A 253 -18.76 12.42 -1.53
N ASP A 254 -17.87 12.48 -2.51
CA ASP A 254 -16.65 11.70 -2.58
C ASP A 254 -15.54 12.43 -3.35
N SER A 255 -14.35 11.84 -3.48
CA SER A 255 -13.19 12.53 -4.06
C SER A 255 -13.37 13.00 -5.51
N ASN A 256 -14.35 12.47 -6.26
CA ASN A 256 -14.67 12.97 -7.61
C ASN A 256 -15.51 14.26 -7.59
N PHE A 257 -15.99 14.70 -6.43
CA PHE A 257 -16.71 15.95 -6.25
C PHE A 257 -15.76 17.13 -6.10
N THR A 258 -15.08 17.51 -7.20
CA THR A 258 -13.96 18.47 -7.19
C THR A 258 -14.36 19.94 -7.23
N ASP A 259 -15.53 20.26 -7.78
CA ASP A 259 -15.92 21.64 -8.09
C ASP A 259 -16.84 22.25 -7.02
N GLY A 260 -17.37 21.42 -6.12
CA GLY A 260 -18.43 21.82 -5.20
C GLY A 260 -19.76 22.04 -5.92
N TYR A 261 -20.73 22.56 -5.17
CA TYR A 261 -22.02 23.02 -5.69
C TYR A 261 -22.36 24.35 -5.02
N ASP A 262 -22.16 25.43 -5.77
CA ASP A 262 -22.45 26.81 -5.40
C ASP A 262 -23.66 27.27 -6.22
N ILE A 263 -24.77 27.59 -5.55
CA ILE A 263 -26.04 27.93 -6.19
C ILE A 263 -25.99 29.37 -6.71
N ASN A 264 -25.33 30.25 -5.96
CA ASN A 264 -25.41 31.70 -6.14
C ASN A 264 -24.20 32.27 -6.93
N GLY A 265 -23.11 31.50 -7.06
CA GLY A 265 -21.88 31.79 -7.79
C GLY A 265 -20.92 32.75 -7.09
N ASP A 266 -21.06 32.96 -5.77
CA ASP A 266 -20.23 33.89 -5.00
C ASP A 266 -18.95 33.26 -4.43
N GLY A 267 -18.79 31.94 -4.55
CA GLY A 267 -17.65 31.18 -4.05
C GLY A 267 -17.66 30.93 -2.53
N ASP A 268 -18.74 31.28 -1.84
CA ASP A 268 -19.15 30.69 -0.57
C ASP A 268 -19.88 29.36 -0.86
N PHE A 269 -19.82 28.43 0.09
CA PHE A 269 -20.50 27.13 0.00
C PHE A 269 -21.27 26.82 1.28
N THR A 270 -21.49 27.82 2.13
CA THR A 270 -22.13 27.68 3.44
C THR A 270 -23.64 27.91 3.41
N ASP A 271 -24.20 28.32 2.26
CA ASP A 271 -25.64 28.50 2.12
C ASP A 271 -26.39 27.14 2.10
N GLU A 272 -27.68 27.18 2.48
CA GLU A 272 -28.52 25.99 2.48
C GLU A 272 -28.64 25.38 1.07
N GLY A 273 -28.14 24.15 0.92
CA GLY A 273 -28.16 23.42 -0.34
C GLY A 273 -26.87 23.50 -1.15
N GLU A 274 -25.88 24.26 -0.68
CA GLU A 274 -24.53 24.31 -1.24
C GLU A 274 -23.61 23.24 -0.63
N TRP A 275 -22.57 22.89 -1.37
CA TRP A 275 -21.66 21.82 -1.00
C TRP A 275 -20.22 22.17 -1.35
N LEU A 276 -19.33 22.12 -0.37
CA LEU A 276 -17.89 22.26 -0.63
C LEU A 276 -17.36 21.15 -1.53
N PRO A 277 -16.34 21.42 -2.36
CA PRO A 277 -15.59 20.36 -3.02
C PRO A 277 -14.96 19.43 -1.98
N PHE A 278 -14.83 18.15 -2.30
CA PHE A 278 -14.48 17.11 -1.32
C PHE A 278 -13.20 17.40 -0.55
N VAL A 279 -12.15 17.91 -1.18
CA VAL A 279 -10.87 18.21 -0.50
C VAL A 279 -11.06 19.27 0.60
N ALA A 280 -11.87 20.29 0.37
CA ALA A 280 -12.15 21.30 1.40
C ALA A 280 -13.17 20.76 2.41
N GLY A 281 -14.26 20.17 1.95
CA GLY A 281 -15.34 19.72 2.83
C GLY A 281 -14.99 18.50 3.66
N ALA A 282 -14.03 17.66 3.25
CA ALA A 282 -13.53 16.59 4.12
C ALA A 282 -12.83 17.14 5.37
N LEU A 283 -12.11 18.25 5.22
CA LEU A 283 -11.46 18.97 6.32
C LEU A 283 -12.43 19.72 7.23
N GLU A 284 -13.68 19.92 6.82
CA GLU A 284 -14.72 20.61 7.59
C GLU A 284 -15.74 19.63 8.19
N MET A 285 -16.20 18.65 7.42
CA MET A 285 -17.20 17.70 7.90
C MET A 285 -16.64 16.70 8.92
N TRP A 286 -15.40 16.28 8.73
CA TRP A 286 -14.78 15.27 9.59
C TRP A 286 -13.65 15.85 10.41
N ASP A 287 -13.77 17.12 10.77
CA ASP A 287 -12.95 17.79 11.77
C ASP A 287 -13.39 17.44 13.21
N ALA A 288 -12.88 18.17 14.19
CA ALA A 288 -13.31 18.04 15.57
C ALA A 288 -14.71 18.66 15.78
N PRO A 289 -15.59 18.04 16.60
CA PRO A 289 -16.93 18.58 16.86
C PRO A 289 -16.91 20.03 17.38
N ASP A 290 -17.99 20.77 17.12
CA ASP A 290 -18.16 22.14 17.60
C ASP A 290 -17.89 22.29 19.11
N GLY A 291 -16.99 23.22 19.45
CA GLY A 291 -16.60 23.49 20.83
C GLY A 291 -15.57 22.52 21.41
N TYR A 292 -15.05 21.58 20.62
CA TYR A 292 -13.93 20.72 21.02
C TYR A 292 -12.61 21.50 21.06
N ALA A 293 -11.75 21.18 22.04
CA ALA A 293 -10.57 22.00 22.35
C ALA A 293 -9.40 21.76 21.39
N LEU A 294 -9.35 20.58 20.79
CA LEU A 294 -8.29 20.15 19.88
C LEU A 294 -8.83 20.03 18.45
N SER A 295 -7.92 19.95 17.49
CA SER A 295 -8.25 19.87 16.07
C SER A 295 -7.55 18.68 15.43
N GLY A 296 -8.24 18.04 14.50
CA GLY A 296 -7.71 17.01 13.62
C GLY A 296 -8.78 16.66 12.60
N ASN A 297 -8.45 15.74 11.68
CA ASN A 297 -9.36 15.35 10.61
C ASN A 297 -9.36 13.82 10.45
N THR A 298 -10.55 13.22 10.31
CA THR A 298 -10.70 11.76 10.24
C THR A 298 -10.47 11.21 8.83
N MET A 299 -10.94 11.90 7.79
CA MET A 299 -10.95 11.37 6.42
C MET A 299 -10.02 12.19 5.52
N LEU A 300 -8.98 11.55 4.98
CA LEU A 300 -7.97 12.22 4.16
C LEU A 300 -7.58 11.38 2.94
N THR A 301 -7.13 12.06 1.89
CA THR A 301 -6.66 11.48 0.62
C THR A 301 -5.22 11.92 0.31
N GLY A 302 -4.63 11.43 -0.79
CA GLY A 302 -3.36 11.94 -1.30
C GLY A 302 -3.34 13.46 -1.55
N ASP A 303 -4.48 14.07 -1.92
CA ASP A 303 -4.60 15.53 -2.08
C ASP A 303 -4.44 16.29 -0.77
N HIS A 304 -4.68 15.62 0.36
CA HIS A 304 -4.44 16.15 1.71
C HIS A 304 -3.02 15.85 2.23
N GLY A 305 -2.18 15.20 1.42
CA GLY A 305 -0.79 14.88 1.77
C GLY A 305 -0.60 13.48 2.37
N VAL A 306 -1.60 12.59 2.31
CA VAL A 306 -1.39 11.17 2.63
C VAL A 306 -0.34 10.60 1.68
N SER A 307 0.66 9.92 2.23
CA SER A 307 1.74 9.29 1.46
C SER A 307 1.71 7.77 1.59
N GLU A 308 2.27 7.07 0.62
CA GLU A 308 2.41 5.62 0.62
C GLU A 308 3.15 5.10 1.88
N ALA A 309 2.59 4.07 2.49
CA ALA A 309 3.20 3.33 3.58
C ALA A 309 3.60 1.93 3.09
N VAL A 310 4.86 1.76 2.70
CA VAL A 310 5.33 0.55 1.99
C VAL A 310 5.22 -0.69 2.87
N THR A 311 4.56 -1.74 2.38
CA THR A 311 4.43 -3.02 3.07
C THR A 311 5.55 -4.01 2.70
N PRO A 312 5.76 -5.08 3.49
CA PRO A 312 6.60 -6.19 3.07
C PRO A 312 5.99 -6.92 1.88
N ASN A 313 6.85 -7.34 0.95
CA ASN A 313 6.43 -8.05 -0.25
C ASN A 313 6.04 -9.49 0.08
N ILE A 314 5.23 -10.11 -0.79
CA ILE A 314 4.85 -11.53 -0.68
C ILE A 314 6.07 -12.48 -0.65
N GLY A 315 7.22 -12.05 -1.19
CA GLY A 315 8.50 -12.78 -1.11
C GLY A 315 8.88 -13.16 0.32
N SER A 316 8.53 -12.33 1.31
CA SER A 316 8.82 -12.56 2.73
C SER A 316 8.23 -13.85 3.29
N ILE A 317 7.07 -14.29 2.78
CA ILE A 317 6.38 -15.52 3.20
C ILE A 317 6.73 -16.74 2.33
N GLN A 318 7.44 -16.55 1.22
CA GLN A 318 7.83 -17.65 0.34
C GLN A 318 8.89 -18.53 1.00
N MET A 319 8.91 -19.82 0.64
CA MET A 319 9.93 -20.74 1.16
C MET A 319 11.32 -20.28 0.74
N PHE A 320 11.43 -19.83 -0.52
CA PHE A 320 12.63 -19.23 -1.07
C PHE A 320 12.27 -18.06 -1.99
N GLU A 321 13.15 -17.06 -2.03
CA GLU A 321 13.05 -15.89 -2.89
C GLU A 321 14.29 -15.75 -3.78
N PRO A 322 14.17 -15.18 -4.98
CA PRO A 322 15.31 -14.92 -5.85
C PRO A 322 16.36 -14.04 -5.17
N SER A 323 17.63 -14.46 -5.24
CA SER A 323 18.76 -13.71 -4.67
C SER A 323 20.01 -13.89 -5.51
N SER A 324 20.73 -12.79 -5.74
CA SER A 324 22.02 -12.79 -6.46
C SER A 324 23.17 -13.44 -5.66
N VAL A 325 22.96 -13.66 -4.37
CA VAL A 325 23.93 -14.27 -3.43
C VAL A 325 23.29 -15.42 -2.65
N GLY A 326 22.30 -16.09 -3.25
CA GLY A 326 21.55 -17.16 -2.61
C GLY A 326 22.34 -18.48 -2.50
N ASP A 327 21.84 -19.38 -1.66
CA ASP A 327 22.45 -20.69 -1.38
C ASP A 327 21.74 -21.85 -2.09
N TYR A 328 20.53 -21.58 -2.61
CA TYR A 328 19.64 -22.59 -3.16
C TYR A 328 19.43 -22.38 -4.66
N PHE A 329 19.24 -23.48 -5.37
CA PHE A 329 18.87 -23.48 -6.77
C PHE A 329 17.51 -24.14 -6.95
N TYR A 330 16.62 -23.47 -7.69
CA TYR A 330 15.31 -23.99 -8.06
C TYR A 330 15.40 -24.91 -9.28
N ASP A 331 15.03 -26.18 -9.11
CA ASP A 331 14.86 -27.12 -10.20
C ASP A 331 13.42 -27.10 -10.70
N SER A 332 13.21 -26.51 -11.87
CA SER A 332 11.88 -26.36 -12.47
C SER A 332 11.22 -27.68 -12.87
N ASN A 333 11.98 -28.78 -13.02
CA ASN A 333 11.41 -30.07 -13.40
C ASN A 333 10.84 -30.80 -12.19
N LEU A 334 11.47 -30.63 -11.03
CA LEU A 334 11.03 -31.23 -9.76
C LEU A 334 10.12 -30.30 -8.96
N ASN A 335 10.10 -29.00 -9.29
CA ASN A 335 9.46 -27.96 -8.49
C ASN A 335 10.00 -27.96 -7.04
N GLU A 336 11.33 -28.09 -6.93
CA GLU A 336 12.04 -28.22 -5.66
C GLU A 336 13.27 -27.32 -5.61
N TYR A 337 13.68 -26.98 -4.39
CA TYR A 337 14.87 -26.19 -4.11
C TYR A 337 15.94 -27.09 -3.53
N SER A 338 17.13 -27.00 -4.08
CA SER A 338 18.26 -27.82 -3.66
C SER A 338 19.44 -26.93 -3.26
N TYR A 339 20.05 -27.25 -2.13
CA TYR A 339 21.20 -26.53 -1.61
C TYR A 339 22.41 -26.68 -2.57
N ARG A 340 23.14 -25.59 -2.79
CA ARG A 340 24.34 -25.54 -3.65
C ARG A 340 25.59 -25.08 -2.91
N GLY A 341 25.46 -24.69 -1.65
CA GLY A 341 26.54 -24.09 -0.87
C GLY A 341 26.39 -22.58 -0.78
N PRO A 342 27.11 -21.94 0.18
CA PRO A 342 26.97 -20.51 0.43
C PRO A 342 27.26 -19.66 -0.82
N GLY A 343 26.31 -18.83 -1.24
CA GLY A 343 26.42 -17.92 -2.39
C GLY A 343 26.55 -18.59 -3.76
N ALA A 344 26.35 -19.91 -3.85
CA ALA A 344 26.47 -20.68 -5.09
C ALA A 344 25.11 -20.94 -5.79
N GLY A 345 24.02 -20.49 -5.17
CA GLY A 345 22.66 -20.60 -5.67
C GLY A 345 22.14 -19.31 -6.29
N THR A 346 20.84 -19.33 -6.60
CA THR A 346 20.08 -18.21 -7.17
C THR A 346 18.91 -17.76 -6.29
N HIS A 347 18.75 -18.41 -5.13
CA HIS A 347 17.66 -18.16 -4.20
C HIS A 347 18.14 -18.23 -2.74
N SER A 348 17.56 -17.39 -1.90
CA SER A 348 17.70 -17.38 -0.44
C SER A 348 16.39 -17.82 0.20
N LYS A 349 16.41 -18.24 1.47
CA LYS A 349 15.16 -18.42 2.22
C LYS A 349 14.44 -17.08 2.34
N GLY A 350 13.11 -17.06 2.28
CA GLY A 350 12.33 -15.87 2.63
C GLY A 350 12.49 -15.53 4.13
N TYR A 351 12.20 -14.28 4.50
CA TYR A 351 12.44 -13.76 5.85
C TYR A 351 11.83 -14.61 6.96
N TYR A 352 10.55 -14.96 6.86
CA TYR A 352 9.89 -15.74 7.91
C TYR A 352 10.39 -17.18 7.98
N HIS A 353 10.73 -17.80 6.84
CA HIS A 353 11.35 -19.13 6.82
C HIS A 353 12.74 -19.11 7.46
N GLN A 354 13.55 -18.08 7.17
CA GLN A 354 14.88 -17.95 7.75
C GLN A 354 14.84 -17.69 9.26
N SER A 355 13.82 -16.98 9.73
CA SER A 355 13.73 -16.50 11.11
C SER A 355 12.92 -17.40 12.05
N ALA A 356 12.29 -18.45 11.52
CA ALA A 356 11.36 -19.29 12.27
C ALA A 356 12.03 -19.99 13.46
N GLY A 357 11.34 -20.00 14.60
CA GLY A 357 11.74 -20.83 15.75
C GLY A 357 11.45 -22.31 15.51
N LEU A 358 10.38 -22.58 14.76
CA LEU A 358 10.04 -23.90 14.25
C LEU A 358 9.59 -23.76 12.79
N SER A 359 10.19 -24.54 11.90
CA SER A 359 9.78 -24.61 10.49
C SER A 359 9.34 -26.01 10.10
N VAL A 360 8.22 -26.13 9.40
CA VAL A 360 7.66 -27.38 8.92
C VAL A 360 7.57 -27.36 7.41
N ILE A 361 8.32 -28.25 6.76
CA ILE A 361 8.43 -28.34 5.30
C ILE A 361 7.91 -29.69 4.83
N ILE A 362 6.88 -29.67 3.98
CA ILE A 362 6.20 -30.86 3.48
C ILE A 362 6.69 -31.18 2.06
N SER A 363 6.94 -32.46 1.78
CA SER A 363 7.33 -32.93 0.44
C SER A 363 6.24 -32.71 -0.62
N ALA A 364 6.65 -32.68 -1.89
CA ALA A 364 5.72 -32.45 -3.00
C ALA A 364 4.64 -33.54 -3.11
N ASP A 365 4.96 -34.79 -2.77
CA ASP A 365 4.02 -35.91 -2.74
C ASP A 365 3.26 -36.05 -1.40
N THR A 366 3.47 -35.12 -0.46
CA THR A 366 2.86 -35.09 0.89
C THR A 366 3.18 -36.29 1.77
N SER A 367 4.16 -37.13 1.38
CA SER A 367 4.52 -38.33 2.14
C SER A 367 5.46 -38.07 3.31
N GLU A 368 6.13 -36.91 3.33
CA GLU A 368 7.15 -36.57 4.31
C GLU A 368 6.92 -35.18 4.91
N ILE A 369 6.95 -35.11 6.25
CA ILE A 369 6.95 -33.89 7.05
C ILE A 369 8.36 -33.73 7.63
N ARG A 370 9.02 -32.61 7.34
CA ARG A 370 10.36 -32.29 7.87
C ARG A 370 10.25 -31.08 8.79
N VAL A 371 10.78 -31.20 10.00
CA VAL A 371 10.70 -30.13 11.00
C VAL A 371 12.10 -29.69 11.38
N TYR A 372 12.31 -28.38 11.50
CA TYR A 372 13.58 -27.80 11.90
C TYR A 372 13.40 -26.75 13.00
N ASP A 373 14.36 -26.71 13.92
CA ASP A 373 14.48 -25.68 14.96
C ASP A 373 15.09 -24.37 14.40
N ALA A 374 15.19 -23.35 15.26
CA ALA A 374 15.75 -22.03 14.94
C ALA A 374 17.21 -22.06 14.44
N LEU A 375 17.97 -23.10 14.78
CA LEU A 375 19.36 -23.28 14.36
C LEU A 375 19.47 -24.11 13.06
N GLY A 376 18.34 -24.55 12.51
CA GLY A 376 18.26 -25.43 11.35
C GLY A 376 18.52 -26.91 11.67
N GLY A 377 18.55 -27.27 12.96
CA GLY A 377 18.62 -28.66 13.41
C GLY A 377 17.30 -29.40 13.15
N THR A 378 17.36 -30.68 12.78
CA THR A 378 16.16 -31.48 12.55
C THR A 378 15.49 -31.86 13.86
N VAL A 379 14.19 -31.59 13.96
CA VAL A 379 13.32 -32.05 15.04
C VAL A 379 12.57 -33.31 14.56
N PRO A 380 12.74 -34.47 15.20
CA PRO A 380 12.00 -35.68 14.82
C PRO A 380 10.49 -35.48 15.01
N VAL A 381 9.69 -35.74 13.97
CA VAL A 381 8.22 -35.60 14.03
C VAL A 381 7.59 -36.45 15.13
N ILE A 382 8.21 -37.59 15.46
CA ILE A 382 7.75 -38.47 16.55
C ILE A 382 7.79 -37.77 17.92
N ASP A 383 8.69 -36.81 18.11
CA ASP A 383 8.84 -36.07 19.36
C ASP A 383 7.75 -35.01 19.52
N LEU A 384 7.01 -34.69 18.45
CA LEU A 384 5.89 -33.73 18.47
C LEU A 384 4.56 -34.36 18.89
N ASN A 385 4.58 -35.58 19.45
CA ASN A 385 3.42 -36.24 20.05
C ASN A 385 2.13 -36.27 19.18
N GLY A 386 2.28 -36.34 17.85
CA GLY A 386 1.14 -36.33 16.92
C GLY A 386 0.53 -34.96 16.64
N ALA A 387 1.16 -33.87 17.10
CA ALA A 387 0.73 -32.50 16.82
C ALA A 387 0.66 -32.17 15.33
N LEU A 388 1.42 -32.90 14.49
CA LEU A 388 1.45 -32.69 13.04
C LEU A 388 0.82 -33.89 12.31
N SER A 389 -0.14 -33.62 11.43
CA SER A 389 -0.75 -34.65 10.58
C SER A 389 -1.18 -34.11 9.22
N MET A 390 -1.13 -34.92 8.17
CA MET A 390 -1.68 -34.53 6.87
C MET A 390 -3.20 -34.72 6.84
N THR A 391 -3.91 -33.73 6.30
CA THR A 391 -5.36 -33.75 6.12
C THR A 391 -5.74 -33.11 4.77
N THR A 392 -7.03 -33.10 4.45
CA THR A 392 -7.58 -32.48 3.25
C THR A 392 -8.83 -31.67 3.59
N ILE A 393 -9.05 -30.57 2.86
CA ILE A 393 -10.31 -29.82 2.92
C ILE A 393 -10.88 -29.64 1.51
N TYR A 394 -12.20 -29.78 1.37
CA TYR A 394 -12.89 -29.39 0.16
C TYR A 394 -13.02 -27.87 0.07
N ASP A 395 -12.25 -27.23 -0.81
CA ASP A 395 -12.37 -25.81 -1.12
C ASP A 395 -13.07 -25.63 -2.47
N ALA A 396 -14.35 -25.25 -2.40
CA ALA A 396 -15.19 -25.02 -3.58
C ALA A 396 -14.63 -23.94 -4.52
N ARG A 397 -13.90 -22.93 -4.00
CA ARG A 397 -13.26 -21.90 -4.84
C ARG A 397 -12.08 -22.50 -5.60
N GLN A 398 -11.32 -23.40 -4.97
CA GLN A 398 -10.22 -24.11 -5.63
C GLN A 398 -10.68 -25.26 -6.53
N GLY A 399 -11.98 -25.58 -6.51
CA GLY A 399 -12.59 -26.58 -7.38
C GLY A 399 -12.49 -28.02 -6.85
N GLY A 400 -12.09 -28.23 -5.60
CA GLY A 400 -11.95 -29.58 -5.04
C GLY A 400 -11.18 -29.64 -3.72
N ASP A 401 -10.71 -30.84 -3.40
CA ASP A 401 -9.92 -31.09 -2.20
C ASP A 401 -8.51 -30.52 -2.36
N VAL A 402 -8.04 -29.83 -1.33
CA VAL A 402 -6.66 -29.32 -1.19
C VAL A 402 -5.99 -29.97 0.02
N ASN A 403 -4.69 -30.24 -0.11
CA ASN A 403 -3.90 -30.88 0.95
C ASN A 403 -3.44 -29.86 1.98
N LEU A 404 -3.63 -30.17 3.26
CA LEU A 404 -3.19 -29.34 4.38
C LEU A 404 -2.31 -30.12 5.35
N LEU A 405 -1.37 -29.43 5.99
CA LEU A 405 -0.82 -29.87 7.27
C LEU A 405 -1.75 -29.40 8.39
N SER A 406 -2.30 -30.31 9.19
CA SER A 406 -2.95 -29.97 10.45
C SER A 406 -1.90 -29.85 11.56
N VAL A 407 -1.96 -28.75 12.32
CA VAL A 407 -1.14 -28.45 13.49
C VAL A 407 -2.08 -28.32 14.69
N ASP A 408 -1.99 -29.26 15.61
CA ASP A 408 -2.70 -29.25 16.87
C ASP A 408 -1.91 -28.42 17.90
N MET A 409 -2.46 -27.27 18.26
CA MET A 409 -1.77 -26.29 19.11
C MET A 409 -1.60 -26.76 20.56
N ASP A 410 -2.56 -27.54 21.08
CA ASP A 410 -2.49 -28.12 22.42
C ASP A 410 -1.40 -29.18 22.47
N LEU A 411 -1.39 -30.11 21.49
CA LEU A 411 -0.36 -31.15 21.43
C LEU A 411 1.05 -30.60 21.15
N LEU A 412 1.16 -29.50 20.41
CA LEU A 412 2.44 -28.83 20.17
C LEU A 412 3.02 -28.27 21.49
N SER A 413 2.16 -27.68 22.33
CA SER A 413 2.53 -27.18 23.66
C SER A 413 2.89 -28.33 24.60
N ASP A 414 2.08 -29.39 24.63
CA ASP A 414 2.34 -30.60 25.44
C ASP A 414 3.65 -31.31 25.07
N ALA A 415 4.09 -31.17 23.81
CA ALA A 415 5.35 -31.72 23.31
C ALA A 415 6.57 -30.85 23.63
N ASP A 416 6.42 -29.70 24.33
CA ASP A 416 7.49 -28.72 24.59
C ASP A 416 8.17 -28.26 23.29
N ALA A 417 7.36 -28.15 22.21
CA ALA A 417 7.81 -27.83 20.87
C ALA A 417 7.32 -26.45 20.40
N TRP A 418 6.81 -25.64 21.32
CA TRP A 418 6.42 -24.26 21.02
C TRP A 418 7.64 -23.47 20.54
N PRO A 419 7.55 -22.66 19.47
CA PRO A 419 8.68 -21.87 19.02
C PRO A 419 9.05 -20.81 20.06
N ASP A 420 10.25 -20.89 20.64
CA ASP A 420 10.76 -19.97 21.68
C ASP A 420 10.68 -18.49 21.27
N ASN A 421 10.92 -18.19 19.99
CA ASN A 421 10.84 -16.84 19.43
C ASN A 421 9.43 -16.46 18.96
N GLY A 422 8.45 -17.35 19.12
CA GLY A 422 7.06 -17.15 18.73
C GLY A 422 6.79 -17.18 17.24
N LEU A 423 7.66 -17.77 16.41
CA LEU A 423 7.45 -17.88 14.97
C LEU A 423 7.39 -19.33 14.49
N LEU A 424 6.21 -19.74 14.01
CA LEU A 424 5.97 -21.00 13.32
C LEU A 424 5.86 -20.75 11.81
N TYR A 425 6.71 -21.39 11.02
CA TYR A 425 6.68 -21.30 9.55
C TYR A 425 6.29 -22.63 8.92
N VAL A 426 5.33 -22.63 8.00
CA VAL A 426 4.87 -23.83 7.29
C VAL A 426 4.87 -23.63 5.77
N ALA A 427 5.47 -24.56 5.04
CA ALA A 427 5.49 -24.51 3.58
C ALA A 427 5.51 -25.91 2.94
N HIS A 428 5.04 -25.99 1.70
CA HIS A 428 4.97 -27.23 0.94
C HIS A 428 5.75 -27.10 -0.36
N TYR A 429 6.55 -28.11 -0.69
CA TYR A 429 6.99 -28.27 -2.07
C TYR A 429 5.80 -28.60 -2.98
N GLY A 430 5.94 -28.37 -4.29
CA GLY A 430 4.90 -28.75 -5.25
C GLY A 430 3.61 -27.92 -5.18
N MET A 431 3.66 -26.71 -4.61
CA MET A 431 2.50 -25.80 -4.57
C MET A 431 2.12 -25.28 -5.95
N GLY A 432 0.80 -25.18 -6.19
CA GLY A 432 0.19 -24.61 -7.39
C GLY A 432 -1.15 -23.95 -7.08
N THR A 433 -1.95 -23.71 -8.10
CA THR A 433 -3.30 -23.11 -7.99
C THR A 433 -4.39 -24.19 -8.04
N GLY A 434 -5.64 -23.83 -7.72
CA GLY A 434 -6.76 -24.79 -7.75
C GLY A 434 -6.53 -25.93 -6.75
N THR A 435 -6.82 -27.18 -7.13
CA THR A 435 -6.62 -28.35 -6.24
C THR A 435 -5.15 -28.66 -5.95
N SER A 436 -4.21 -27.99 -6.61
CA SER A 436 -2.77 -28.04 -6.28
C SER A 436 -2.35 -26.98 -5.27
N ALA A 437 -3.27 -26.09 -4.85
CA ALA A 437 -3.07 -25.24 -3.69
C ALA A 437 -2.90 -26.12 -2.44
N ARG A 438 -2.14 -25.60 -1.48
CA ARG A 438 -1.81 -26.29 -0.23
C ARG A 438 -1.86 -25.30 0.92
N GLY A 439 -1.81 -25.80 2.14
CA GLY A 439 -1.89 -24.92 3.29
C GLY A 439 -1.68 -25.61 4.63
N VAL A 440 -2.00 -24.88 5.68
CA VAL A 440 -1.93 -25.34 7.07
C VAL A 440 -3.28 -25.12 7.74
N GLU A 441 -3.71 -26.04 8.59
CA GLU A 441 -4.86 -25.91 9.48
C GLU A 441 -4.36 -25.87 10.92
N LEU A 442 -4.76 -24.86 11.68
CA LEU A 442 -4.54 -24.77 13.12
C LEU A 442 -5.77 -25.31 13.84
N THR A 443 -5.59 -26.33 14.67
CA THR A 443 -6.65 -26.96 15.48
C THR A 443 -6.34 -26.82 16.96
N ASN A 444 -7.38 -26.91 17.79
CA ASN A 444 -7.27 -26.82 19.26
C ASN A 444 -6.55 -25.56 19.77
N GLY A 445 -6.62 -24.44 19.03
CA GLY A 445 -5.90 -23.21 19.35
C GLY A 445 -6.60 -22.30 20.36
N SER A 446 -7.53 -22.81 21.16
CA SER A 446 -8.34 -21.98 22.07
C SER A 446 -7.49 -21.30 23.15
N GLU A 447 -6.46 -21.98 23.62
CA GLU A 447 -5.36 -21.44 24.41
C GLU A 447 -4.07 -21.59 23.58
N ILE A 448 -3.19 -20.60 23.63
CA ILE A 448 -1.85 -20.67 23.03
C ILE A 448 -0.82 -20.41 24.13
N GLU A 449 0.27 -21.17 24.14
CA GLU A 449 1.22 -21.17 25.25
C GLU A 449 1.90 -19.82 25.47
N ALA A 450 2.34 -19.19 24.37
CA ALA A 450 2.97 -17.87 24.36
C ALA A 450 2.56 -17.06 23.12
N GLY A 451 3.07 -15.84 22.99
CA GLY A 451 2.87 -15.04 21.78
C GLY A 451 3.31 -15.81 20.54
N LEU A 452 2.50 -15.77 19.47
CA LEU A 452 2.72 -16.62 18.30
C LEU A 452 2.28 -15.96 17.01
N THR A 453 3.18 -15.95 16.05
CA THR A 453 2.91 -15.67 14.64
C THR A 453 3.08 -16.94 13.84
N VAL A 454 2.02 -17.36 13.16
CA VAL A 454 2.04 -18.48 12.22
C VAL A 454 2.09 -17.94 10.80
N VAL A 455 3.10 -18.35 10.04
CA VAL A 455 3.30 -17.92 8.66
C VAL A 455 3.24 -19.13 7.73
N ALA A 456 2.42 -19.05 6.71
CA ALA A 456 2.29 -20.08 5.68
C ALA A 456 2.56 -19.52 4.29
N GLU A 457 3.34 -20.23 3.48
CA GLU A 457 3.50 -19.88 2.05
C GLU A 457 2.19 -20.05 1.28
N GLY A 458 1.37 -21.02 1.69
CA GLY A 458 0.06 -21.33 1.12
C GLY A 458 -1.10 -20.76 1.94
N SER A 459 -2.29 -21.37 1.81
CA SER A 459 -3.46 -20.99 2.60
C SER A 459 -3.29 -21.37 4.08
N LEU A 460 -3.90 -20.61 4.98
CA LEU A 460 -4.00 -20.94 6.41
C LEU A 460 -5.46 -21.03 6.83
N TYR A 461 -5.79 -22.05 7.61
CA TYR A 461 -7.13 -22.30 8.14
C TYR A 461 -7.04 -22.28 9.68
N ILE A 462 -7.92 -21.53 10.33
CA ILE A 462 -8.09 -21.61 11.79
C ILE A 462 -9.39 -22.37 12.07
N ASN A 463 -9.29 -23.45 12.83
CA ASN A 463 -10.41 -24.32 13.17
C ASN A 463 -10.79 -24.20 14.64
N GLY A 464 -11.96 -23.61 14.88
CA GLY A 464 -12.52 -23.38 16.21
C GLY A 464 -12.06 -22.06 16.84
N ASP A 465 -12.45 -21.89 18.10
CA ASP A 465 -12.07 -20.73 18.91
C ASP A 465 -10.53 -20.65 18.99
N TYR A 466 -9.98 -19.46 18.75
CA TYR A 466 -8.55 -19.25 18.68
C TYR A 466 -8.10 -18.12 19.59
N ASN A 467 -7.12 -18.43 20.46
CA ASN A 467 -6.49 -17.50 21.40
C ASN A 467 -7.52 -16.79 22.31
N THR A 468 -8.52 -17.55 22.79
CA THR A 468 -9.63 -17.05 23.61
C THR A 468 -9.38 -17.19 25.11
N VAL A 469 -8.54 -18.13 25.51
CA VAL A 469 -8.09 -18.32 26.90
C VAL A 469 -6.72 -17.67 27.07
N ASN A 470 -6.54 -16.89 28.15
CA ASN A 470 -5.27 -16.23 28.49
C ASN A 470 -4.60 -15.47 27.33
N LYS A 471 -5.44 -14.83 26.49
CA LYS A 471 -5.12 -14.19 25.22
C LYS A 471 -3.71 -13.59 25.16
N LYS A 472 -2.95 -13.96 24.12
CA LYS A 472 -1.61 -13.44 23.80
C LYS A 472 -1.63 -12.60 22.52
N GLY A 473 -0.54 -11.86 22.26
CA GLY A 473 -0.30 -11.29 20.93
C GLY A 473 -0.13 -12.42 19.91
N SER A 474 -1.07 -12.55 18.98
CA SER A 474 -1.00 -13.57 17.93
C SER A 474 -1.33 -13.02 16.55
N ALA A 475 -0.64 -13.54 15.53
CA ALA A 475 -0.90 -13.25 14.13
C ALA A 475 -0.91 -14.50 13.27
N VAL A 476 -1.66 -14.45 12.19
CA VAL A 476 -1.60 -15.41 11.09
C VAL A 476 -1.31 -14.68 9.79
N ILE A 477 -0.31 -15.15 9.04
CA ILE A 477 0.18 -14.52 7.81
C ILE A 477 0.23 -15.59 6.73
N ALA A 478 -0.54 -15.42 5.65
CA ALA A 478 -0.66 -16.46 4.64
C ALA A 478 -0.98 -15.92 3.25
N ASP A 479 -0.90 -16.79 2.24
CA ASP A 479 -1.40 -16.50 0.89
C ASP A 479 -2.90 -16.18 0.93
N ALA A 480 -3.66 -16.97 1.70
CA ALA A 480 -5.07 -16.72 2.00
C ALA A 480 -5.43 -17.29 3.38
N VAL A 481 -6.08 -16.49 4.23
CA VAL A 481 -6.56 -16.93 5.55
C VAL A 481 -8.05 -17.30 5.49
N ASN A 482 -8.37 -18.43 6.13
CA ASN A 482 -9.68 -19.07 6.13
C ASN A 482 -10.11 -19.35 7.58
N LEU A 483 -11.39 -19.18 7.87
CA LEU A 483 -11.95 -19.38 9.21
C LEU A 483 -13.00 -20.48 9.20
N LEU A 484 -12.81 -21.47 10.08
CA LEU A 484 -13.66 -22.65 10.26
C LEU A 484 -14.19 -22.65 11.70
N SER A 485 -15.51 -22.76 11.84
CA SER A 485 -16.18 -22.62 13.13
C SER A 485 -15.90 -23.77 14.10
N ASN A 486 -16.34 -23.59 15.36
CA ASN A 486 -16.34 -24.61 16.42
C ASN A 486 -17.12 -25.89 16.07
N SER A 487 -17.93 -25.88 15.01
CA SER A 487 -18.67 -27.05 14.54
C SER A 487 -18.13 -27.62 13.23
N TRP A 488 -16.96 -27.17 12.80
CA TRP A 488 -16.28 -27.76 11.66
C TRP A 488 -15.97 -29.23 11.93
N ASP A 489 -16.40 -30.08 11.00
CA ASP A 489 -16.31 -31.54 11.11
C ASP A 489 -15.70 -32.20 9.87
N GLY A 490 -15.18 -31.40 8.93
CA GLY A 490 -14.59 -31.87 7.68
C GLY A 490 -15.58 -32.50 6.69
N THR A 491 -16.90 -32.41 6.91
CA THR A 491 -17.91 -33.06 6.05
C THR A 491 -18.24 -32.29 4.76
N LYS A 492 -17.61 -31.14 4.56
CA LYS A 492 -17.80 -30.31 3.36
C LYS A 492 -17.44 -31.10 2.11
N SER A 493 -18.27 -31.01 1.09
CA SER A 493 -18.06 -31.65 -0.21
C SER A 493 -18.86 -30.93 -1.29
N ALA A 494 -18.65 -31.30 -2.55
CA ALA A 494 -19.39 -30.72 -3.68
C ALA A 494 -20.92 -30.78 -3.44
N GLY A 495 -21.56 -29.62 -3.44
CA GLY A 495 -23.00 -29.47 -3.17
C GLY A 495 -23.42 -29.58 -1.70
N ASN A 496 -22.51 -29.85 -0.76
CA ASN A 496 -22.78 -29.92 0.68
C ASN A 496 -22.06 -28.81 1.44
N LEU A 497 -22.83 -27.94 2.10
CA LEU A 497 -22.31 -26.86 2.94
C LEU A 497 -22.61 -27.14 4.42
N PRO A 498 -21.61 -27.50 5.25
CA PRO A 498 -21.81 -27.75 6.67
C PRO A 498 -22.28 -26.50 7.43
N VAL A 499 -22.94 -26.71 8.56
CA VAL A 499 -23.52 -25.62 9.36
C VAL A 499 -22.51 -25.16 10.41
N ALA A 500 -22.20 -23.87 10.38
CA ALA A 500 -21.28 -23.28 11.35
C ALA A 500 -21.91 -23.16 12.75
N SER A 501 -21.07 -22.89 13.74
CA SER A 501 -21.47 -22.40 15.07
C SER A 501 -20.83 -21.05 15.39
N ASN A 502 -21.12 -20.53 16.59
CA ASN A 502 -20.52 -19.27 17.02
C ASN A 502 -19.04 -19.52 17.37
N THR A 503 -18.16 -18.65 16.90
CA THR A 503 -16.70 -18.80 17.08
C THR A 503 -16.04 -17.44 17.20
N THR A 504 -14.98 -17.39 18.00
CA THR A 504 -14.18 -16.21 18.32
C THR A 504 -12.72 -16.43 17.93
N TYR A 505 -12.17 -15.50 17.17
CA TYR A 505 -10.77 -15.51 16.74
C TYR A 505 -10.09 -14.23 17.25
N ASN A 506 -9.05 -14.39 18.08
CA ASN A 506 -8.23 -13.29 18.56
C ASN A 506 -6.84 -13.34 17.88
N ALA A 507 -6.73 -12.73 16.71
CA ALA A 507 -5.48 -12.72 15.95
C ALA A 507 -5.45 -11.55 14.96
N ALA A 508 -4.26 -11.00 14.73
CA ALA A 508 -4.00 -10.19 13.54
C ALA A 508 -3.93 -11.08 12.30
N ILE A 509 -4.48 -10.63 11.18
CA ILE A 509 -4.61 -11.41 9.94
C ILE A 509 -3.94 -10.64 8.81
N VAL A 510 -2.87 -11.22 8.25
CA VAL A 510 -2.29 -10.77 6.98
C VAL A 510 -2.61 -11.81 5.92
N THR A 511 -3.33 -11.40 4.88
CA THR A 511 -3.83 -12.34 3.87
C THR A 511 -3.85 -11.72 2.49
N GLY A 512 -3.61 -12.55 1.47
CA GLY A 512 -3.82 -12.17 0.09
C GLY A 512 -5.30 -12.18 -0.30
N ASN A 513 -5.63 -11.39 -1.32
CA ASN A 513 -6.95 -11.37 -1.95
C ASN A 513 -6.81 -11.38 -3.48
N THR A 514 -7.93 -11.39 -4.21
CA THR A 514 -7.95 -11.18 -5.67
C THR A 514 -8.41 -9.76 -5.99
N THR A 515 -8.16 -9.28 -7.21
CA THR A 515 -8.55 -7.93 -7.63
C THR A 515 -9.96 -7.91 -8.23
N THR A 516 -10.79 -6.97 -7.79
CA THR A 516 -12.10 -6.69 -8.42
C THR A 516 -11.89 -6.13 -9.82
N SER A 517 -12.68 -6.63 -10.76
CA SER A 517 -12.77 -6.11 -12.12
C SER A 517 -14.20 -5.62 -12.40
N VAL A 518 -14.38 -4.85 -13.48
CA VAL A 518 -15.71 -4.34 -13.85
C VAL A 518 -16.68 -5.51 -14.02
N GLY A 519 -17.77 -5.48 -13.26
CA GLY A 519 -18.77 -6.55 -13.23
C GLY A 519 -18.41 -7.80 -12.43
N SER A 520 -17.19 -7.91 -11.86
CA SER A 520 -16.77 -9.06 -11.03
C SER A 520 -16.16 -8.62 -9.70
N TYR A 521 -16.89 -8.85 -8.62
CA TYR A 521 -16.50 -8.49 -7.26
C TYR A 521 -15.58 -9.55 -6.63
N ASN A 522 -14.52 -9.12 -5.94
CA ASN A 522 -13.59 -10.01 -5.23
C ASN A 522 -14.03 -10.43 -3.81
N GLY A 523 -15.13 -9.85 -3.30
CA GLY A 523 -15.63 -10.11 -1.95
C GLY A 523 -15.29 -9.05 -0.90
N GLY A 524 -14.39 -8.11 -1.19
CA GLY A 524 -14.02 -6.98 -0.33
C GLY A 524 -13.56 -7.36 1.09
N LEU A 525 -13.46 -6.36 1.96
CA LEU A 525 -13.02 -6.52 3.35
C LEU A 525 -13.90 -7.52 4.10
N GLU A 526 -15.22 -7.47 3.92
CA GLU A 526 -16.15 -8.32 4.65
C GLU A 526 -16.02 -9.81 4.30
N ASN A 527 -15.23 -10.18 3.29
CA ASN A 527 -14.87 -11.56 2.96
C ASN A 527 -13.37 -11.76 2.78
N LEU A 528 -12.54 -10.85 3.33
CA LEU A 528 -11.09 -10.94 3.27
C LEU A 528 -10.60 -12.23 3.97
N PRO A 529 -10.97 -12.53 5.23
CA PRO A 529 -10.98 -13.90 5.71
C PRO A 529 -12.06 -14.70 4.98
N ARG A 530 -11.67 -15.85 4.45
CA ARG A 530 -12.55 -16.71 3.67
C ARG A 530 -13.32 -17.65 4.59
N PHE A 531 -14.56 -17.95 4.21
CA PHE A 531 -15.44 -18.84 4.96
C PHE A 531 -15.76 -20.09 4.15
N HIS A 532 -16.04 -21.19 4.85
CA HIS A 532 -16.33 -22.49 4.22
C HIS A 532 -17.65 -23.12 4.64
N GLU A 533 -18.46 -22.42 5.44
CA GLU A 533 -19.63 -22.99 6.10
C GLU A 533 -20.87 -22.12 5.90
N LYS A 534 -22.02 -22.65 6.32
CA LYS A 534 -23.28 -21.93 6.44
C LYS A 534 -23.36 -21.26 7.81
N TRP A 535 -22.95 -20.00 7.90
CA TRP A 535 -23.02 -19.24 9.14
C TRP A 535 -24.41 -18.64 9.38
N SER A 536 -24.96 -17.90 8.41
CA SER A 536 -26.30 -17.32 8.47
C SER A 536 -26.58 -16.48 9.74
N THR A 537 -27.08 -17.10 10.81
CA THR A 537 -27.42 -16.42 12.08
C THR A 537 -26.33 -16.50 13.14
N LYS A 538 -25.25 -17.25 12.88
CA LYS A 538 -24.12 -17.46 13.80
C LYS A 538 -23.18 -16.27 13.82
N ASN A 539 -22.62 -16.00 14.99
CA ASN A 539 -21.64 -14.94 15.18
C ASN A 539 -20.25 -15.44 14.82
N CYS A 540 -19.57 -14.71 13.94
CA CYS A 540 -18.12 -14.78 13.78
C CYS A 540 -17.55 -13.54 14.47
N VAL A 541 -16.90 -13.75 15.60
CA VAL A 541 -16.23 -12.69 16.36
C VAL A 541 -14.76 -12.69 15.96
N ILE A 542 -14.26 -11.54 15.54
CA ILE A 542 -12.82 -11.36 15.27
C ILE A 542 -12.39 -10.15 16.06
N ASN A 543 -11.38 -10.30 16.91
CA ASN A 543 -10.68 -9.18 17.53
C ASN A 543 -9.26 -9.18 16.96
N GLY A 544 -8.91 -8.18 16.17
CA GLY A 544 -7.61 -8.17 15.51
C GLY A 544 -7.39 -7.01 14.55
N SER A 545 -6.48 -7.24 13.61
CA SER A 545 -6.13 -6.35 12.51
C SER A 545 -6.32 -7.10 11.19
N PHE A 546 -6.83 -6.42 10.17
CA PHE A 546 -7.05 -6.97 8.82
C PHE A 546 -6.11 -6.32 7.84
N VAL A 547 -5.13 -7.08 7.34
CA VAL A 547 -4.11 -6.58 6.42
C VAL A 547 -4.19 -7.34 5.11
N ASN A 548 -4.35 -6.60 4.01
CA ASN A 548 -4.14 -7.09 2.66
C ASN A 548 -2.88 -6.47 2.07
N ALA A 549 -1.74 -7.13 2.29
CA ALA A 549 -0.44 -6.65 1.82
C ALA A 549 -0.08 -7.11 0.39
N TRP A 550 -0.83 -8.06 -0.19
CA TRP A 550 -0.56 -8.61 -1.52
C TRP A 550 -1.79 -9.23 -2.18
N GLU A 551 -1.68 -9.51 -3.48
CA GLU A 551 -2.58 -10.43 -4.17
C GLU A 551 -2.20 -11.89 -3.87
N SER A 552 -3.20 -12.76 -3.71
CA SER A 552 -3.01 -14.19 -3.49
C SER A 552 -2.41 -14.85 -4.75
N LYS A 553 -1.28 -15.54 -4.57
CA LYS A 553 -0.54 -16.25 -5.61
C LYS A 553 -1.11 -17.63 -5.90
N TYR A 554 -1.60 -18.33 -4.86
CA TYR A 554 -2.05 -19.73 -4.98
C TYR A 554 -3.57 -19.87 -4.92
N ALA A 555 -4.21 -19.26 -3.92
CA ALA A 555 -5.65 -19.31 -3.74
C ALA A 555 -6.37 -18.21 -4.54
N ASN A 556 -6.08 -18.10 -5.83
CA ASN A 556 -6.44 -16.97 -6.70
C ASN A 556 -7.80 -17.09 -7.42
N ALA A 557 -8.61 -18.10 -7.09
CA ALA A 557 -9.91 -18.30 -7.70
C ALA A 557 -10.91 -17.19 -7.37
N ASP A 558 -11.82 -16.92 -8.31
CA ASP A 558 -12.86 -15.90 -8.19
C ASP A 558 -13.70 -16.05 -6.92
N TRP A 559 -14.23 -14.93 -6.44
CA TRP A 559 -15.16 -14.92 -5.33
C TRP A 559 -16.54 -15.42 -5.78
N GLY A 560 -17.23 -16.13 -4.88
CA GLY A 560 -18.59 -16.57 -5.09
C GLY A 560 -19.34 -16.71 -3.77
N TYR A 561 -20.65 -16.52 -3.79
CA TYR A 561 -21.52 -16.57 -2.62
C TYR A 561 -22.58 -17.66 -2.74
N GLY A 562 -22.87 -18.37 -1.64
CA GLY A 562 -23.87 -19.42 -1.60
C GLY A 562 -23.35 -20.78 -2.07
N GLY A 563 -24.24 -21.63 -2.57
CA GLY A 563 -23.90 -23.00 -2.98
C GLY A 563 -23.22 -23.79 -1.86
N ASP A 564 -22.13 -24.45 -2.22
CA ASP A 564 -21.16 -25.14 -1.37
C ASP A 564 -19.94 -24.26 -1.03
N ILE A 565 -19.94 -22.97 -1.38
CA ILE A 565 -18.86 -22.05 -1.05
C ILE A 565 -18.99 -21.61 0.41
N TYR A 566 -19.95 -20.72 0.71
CA TYR A 566 -20.27 -20.26 2.06
C TYR A 566 -21.60 -19.49 2.13
N LYS A 567 -22.12 -19.30 3.35
CA LYS A 567 -23.12 -18.26 3.65
C LYS A 567 -22.62 -17.38 4.79
N ALA A 568 -22.70 -16.07 4.61
CA ALA A 568 -22.05 -15.08 5.47
C ALA A 568 -22.49 -15.17 6.95
N PRO A 569 -21.58 -14.86 7.90
CA PRO A 569 -21.90 -14.79 9.33
C PRO A 569 -22.53 -13.45 9.73
N LYS A 570 -23.02 -13.40 10.97
CA LYS A 570 -23.09 -12.14 11.70
C LYS A 570 -21.68 -11.73 12.10
N ARG A 571 -21.14 -10.71 11.44
CA ARG A 571 -19.79 -10.19 11.68
C ARG A 571 -19.80 -9.34 12.93
N LYS A 572 -19.00 -9.74 13.92
CA LYS A 572 -18.67 -8.97 15.11
C LYS A 572 -17.17 -8.74 15.11
N TRP A 573 -16.73 -7.86 14.23
CA TRP A 573 -15.32 -7.63 13.97
C TRP A 573 -14.91 -6.35 14.68
N TYR A 574 -13.86 -6.44 15.48
CA TYR A 574 -13.37 -5.37 16.32
C TYR A 574 -11.87 -5.22 16.11
N TYR A 575 -11.40 -3.99 16.20
CA TYR A 575 -9.98 -3.74 16.33
C TYR A 575 -9.50 -4.21 17.70
N ASP A 576 -8.34 -4.83 17.75
CA ASP A 576 -7.72 -5.23 19.00
C ASP A 576 -6.86 -4.10 19.57
N GLU A 577 -7.42 -3.34 20.51
CA GLU A 577 -6.75 -2.17 21.10
C GLU A 577 -5.44 -2.51 21.80
N MET A 578 -5.18 -3.78 22.14
CA MET A 578 -3.88 -4.19 22.69
C MET A 578 -2.74 -3.91 21.71
N PHE A 579 -3.00 -3.88 20.40
CA PHE A 579 -1.99 -3.62 19.38
C PHE A 579 -1.55 -2.15 19.31
N ASN A 580 -2.18 -1.23 20.05
CA ASN A 580 -1.67 0.13 20.23
C ASN A 580 -0.41 0.17 21.13
N ASP A 581 -0.16 -0.90 21.90
CA ASP A 581 1.05 -1.07 22.69
C ASP A 581 2.00 -2.05 21.99
N VAL A 582 3.20 -1.57 21.68
CA VAL A 582 4.23 -2.34 20.96
C VAL A 582 4.65 -3.61 21.69
N GLU A 583 4.55 -3.63 23.03
CA GLU A 583 4.90 -4.81 23.85
C GLU A 583 3.87 -5.94 23.75
N ASN A 584 2.64 -5.62 23.31
CA ASN A 584 1.55 -6.58 23.15
C ASN A 584 1.41 -7.08 21.70
N LEU A 585 2.27 -6.60 20.80
CA LEU A 585 2.24 -7.01 19.41
C LEU A 585 2.62 -8.50 19.26
N PRO A 586 2.03 -9.20 18.29
CA PRO A 586 2.50 -10.53 17.89
C PRO A 586 4.02 -10.54 17.59
N PRO A 587 4.75 -11.59 17.96
CA PRO A 587 6.16 -11.73 17.57
C PRO A 587 6.33 -11.59 16.06
N TYR A 588 7.44 -10.99 15.59
CA TYR A 588 7.68 -10.78 14.16
C TYR A 588 6.57 -9.99 13.44
N THR A 589 5.91 -9.06 14.14
CA THR A 589 4.94 -8.14 13.52
C THR A 589 5.56 -7.39 12.33
N PRO A 590 4.93 -7.40 11.14
CA PRO A 590 5.40 -6.63 10.01
C PRO A 590 5.27 -5.12 10.21
N MET A 591 6.13 -4.37 9.55
CA MET A 591 6.16 -2.91 9.60
C MET A 591 5.74 -2.34 8.25
N VAL A 592 4.99 -1.23 8.26
CA VAL A 592 4.82 -0.36 7.11
C VAL A 592 5.80 0.80 7.19
N VAL A 593 6.34 1.21 6.05
CA VAL A 593 7.39 2.24 6.00
C VAL A 593 6.96 3.43 5.15
N SER A 594 6.61 4.53 5.80
CA SER A 594 6.49 5.85 5.17
C SER A 594 7.84 6.56 5.15
N ALA A 595 7.94 7.62 4.36
CA ALA A 595 9.09 8.50 4.43
C ALA A 595 8.69 9.97 4.25
N SER A 596 9.07 10.78 5.22
CA SER A 596 8.83 12.22 5.24
C SER A 596 10.10 12.99 4.87
N ASP A 597 9.91 14.09 4.14
CA ASP A 597 11.01 14.91 3.68
C ASP A 597 11.30 16.03 4.67
N ILE A 598 12.57 16.17 5.08
CA ILE A 598 12.98 17.15 6.09
C ILE A 598 13.56 18.41 5.43
N VAL A 599 14.54 18.24 4.54
CA VAL A 599 15.15 19.35 3.78
C VAL A 599 15.53 18.86 2.39
N ARG A 600 15.42 19.75 1.38
CA ARG A 600 15.85 19.54 0.00
C ARG A 600 16.70 20.75 -0.45
N TRP A 601 17.83 20.53 -1.14
CA TRP A 601 18.65 21.62 -1.70
C TRP A 601 19.43 21.21 -2.95
#